data_AF-A0A6A5WA71-F1
#
_entry.id   AF-A0A6A5WA71-F1
#
_cell.length_a   1.000
_cell.length_b   1.000
_cell.length_c   1.000
_cell.angle_alpha   90.00
_cell.angle_beta   90.00
_cell.angle_gamma   90.00
#
_symmetry.space_group_name_H-M   'P 1'
#
loop_
_entity.id
_entity.type
_entity.pdbx_description
1 polymer ?
#
loop_
_entity_poly.entity_id
_entity_poly.type
_entity_poly.pdbx_seq_one_letter_code
_entity_poly.pdbx_strand_id
1 'polypeptide(L)'
;MPSHFRIALGQLNTAKSLIESVSRDYVRLIKYGQSLFQCKQLKRAALGRMATICKRLKDPLVYLEQVRQHLGRLPAIDPNTRTLVICGYPNVGKSSFLKNISRADVDVQPYAFTTKSLFVGHFDYKMLRFQAIDTPGILDHPLEEMNTIEHQSICAIAHLRASIMYFMDLSEQCGYSVSAQIALFHSIKPLFANKLVFIVINKIDLMKPEDLDLETQEQLQGMLKSGEVELLQLSCTTTEGVMQVRNAACDRLLAARNAEKLKGGTNSSGEPTGRLGDLLKRIHVAQPLDGVVRETFIPDAVKNRMKYDKDDPNRPRLERDLEEENGGAGVYNFNMRKNYILDDPDWKEDRIPEVFKGQNVYDFIDPDIEEKLAALEAEEEKLEAEGFYESEEELEDAEEAEIRYKAELIREKRQLIRNEAKMRKSLKNRAMIPRSAKAMKLSQMEKHLDGLGFDTTKIAERARSQSRGRPATRTRFESAGPDAMELDDNKTALKRAMSRARSQSTNRRDDGVTNEVARAKAERLQKLSQKKMNRMARQGEADRHTTGSLTKHLVVGKRGMGKTDRR
;
A
#
# COMPACT_ATOMS: atom_id res chain seq x y z
N MET A 1 7.45 49.27 -16.27
CA MET A 1 7.03 48.02 -15.58
C MET A 1 8.17 47.04 -15.25
N PRO A 2 9.11 46.69 -16.17
CA PRO A 2 10.16 45.69 -15.85
C PRO A 2 11.14 46.12 -14.75
N SER A 3 11.35 47.42 -14.58
CA SER A 3 12.29 48.01 -13.63
C SER A 3 11.91 47.71 -12.18
N HIS A 4 10.69 48.03 -11.75
CA HIS A 4 10.27 47.86 -10.35
C HIS A 4 10.25 46.38 -9.92
N PHE A 5 9.77 45.49 -10.78
CA PHE A 5 9.78 44.05 -10.51
C PHE A 5 11.21 43.49 -10.34
N ARG A 6 12.12 43.85 -11.26
CA ARG A 6 13.53 43.42 -11.17
C ARG A 6 14.24 44.02 -9.95
N ILE A 7 13.96 45.28 -9.62
CA ILE A 7 14.53 45.96 -8.43
C ILE A 7 14.05 45.26 -7.15
N ALA A 8 12.75 44.97 -7.01
CA ALA A 8 12.20 44.30 -5.83
C ALA A 8 12.81 42.90 -5.62
N LEU A 9 12.92 42.11 -6.69
CA LEU A 9 13.60 40.81 -6.64
C LEU A 9 15.10 40.93 -6.35
N GLY A 10 15.76 41.96 -6.88
CA GLY A 10 17.16 42.26 -6.58
C GLY A 10 17.39 42.60 -5.09
N GLN A 11 16.47 43.37 -4.50
CA GLN A 11 16.50 43.68 -3.07
C GLN A 11 16.31 42.42 -2.19
N LEU A 12 15.46 41.48 -2.59
CA LEU A 12 15.35 40.18 -1.92
C LEU A 12 16.63 39.35 -2.02
N ASN A 13 17.26 39.30 -3.19
CA ASN A 13 18.50 38.52 -3.38
C ASN A 13 19.66 39.09 -2.55
N THR A 14 19.79 40.42 -2.50
CA THR A 14 20.80 41.07 -1.64
C THR A 14 20.53 40.83 -0.15
N ALA A 15 19.26 40.89 0.28
CA ALA A 15 18.88 40.56 1.66
C ALA A 15 19.19 39.10 2.03
N LYS A 16 18.94 38.15 1.14
CA LYS A 16 19.34 36.74 1.31
C LYS A 16 20.84 36.63 1.57
N SER A 17 21.66 37.23 0.71
CA SER A 17 23.13 37.20 0.85
C SER A 17 23.60 37.84 2.17
N LEU A 18 22.95 38.92 2.62
CA LEU A 18 23.27 39.57 3.90
C LEU A 18 22.93 38.67 5.09
N ILE A 19 21.78 38.00 5.07
CA ILE A 19 21.37 37.06 6.13
C ILE A 19 22.35 35.88 6.23
N GLU A 20 22.79 35.33 5.09
CA GLU A 20 23.80 34.27 5.04
C GLU A 20 25.16 34.72 5.59
N SER A 21 25.59 35.95 5.31
CA SER A 21 26.81 36.52 5.89
C SER A 21 26.69 36.66 7.40
N VAL A 22 25.61 37.27 7.89
CA VAL A 22 25.34 37.43 9.32
C VAL A 22 25.33 36.06 10.02
N SER A 23 24.66 35.07 9.44
CA SER A 23 24.63 33.71 9.98
C SER A 23 26.04 33.13 10.13
N ARG A 24 26.86 33.19 9.06
CA ARG A 24 28.24 32.67 9.08
C ARG A 24 29.13 33.39 10.09
N ASP A 25 28.98 34.70 10.24
CA ASP A 25 29.81 35.49 11.17
C ASP A 25 29.45 35.20 12.62
N TYR A 26 28.16 35.15 12.95
CA TYR A 26 27.72 34.87 14.31
C TYR A 26 27.95 33.40 14.71
N VAL A 27 27.84 32.44 13.79
CA VAL A 27 28.23 31.04 14.05
C VAL A 27 29.73 30.94 14.34
N ARG A 28 30.58 31.70 13.62
CA ARG A 28 32.02 31.77 13.93
C ARG A 28 32.30 32.38 15.31
N LEU A 29 31.62 33.47 15.66
CA LEU A 29 31.79 34.14 16.96
C LEU A 29 31.31 33.30 18.14
N ILE A 30 30.22 32.54 17.98
CA ILE A 30 29.66 31.69 19.05
C ILE A 30 30.63 30.60 19.52
N LYS A 31 31.54 30.12 18.64
CA LYS A 31 32.53 29.08 18.99
C LYS A 31 33.47 29.50 20.11
N TYR A 32 33.69 30.80 20.28
CA TYR A 32 34.57 31.37 21.31
C TYR A 32 33.80 31.88 22.55
N GLY A 33 32.49 31.63 22.63
CA GLY A 33 31.67 32.02 23.79
C GLY A 33 32.05 31.23 25.04
N GLN A 34 32.49 31.93 26.09
CA GLN A 34 32.96 31.30 27.34
C GLN A 34 31.87 31.14 28.40
N SER A 35 30.74 31.85 28.23
CA SER A 35 29.59 31.78 29.15
C SER A 35 28.27 31.64 28.40
N LEU A 36 27.28 31.05 29.09
CA LEU A 36 25.91 30.94 28.57
C LEU A 36 25.31 32.33 28.28
N PHE A 37 25.60 33.31 29.12
CA PHE A 37 25.12 34.69 28.95
C PHE A 37 25.67 35.32 27.66
N GLN A 38 26.97 35.17 27.40
CA GLN A 38 27.62 35.67 26.18
C GLN A 38 27.05 34.99 24.93
N CYS A 39 26.85 33.66 24.95
CA CYS A 39 26.22 32.94 23.86
C CYS A 39 24.77 33.40 23.60
N LYS A 40 24.00 33.65 24.67
CA LYS A 40 22.63 34.18 24.59
C LYS A 40 22.61 35.58 23.98
N GLN A 41 23.54 36.46 24.32
CA GLN A 41 23.65 37.79 23.73
C GLN A 41 24.00 37.73 22.23
N LEU A 42 24.98 36.90 21.83
CA LEU A 42 25.34 36.71 20.42
C LEU A 42 24.15 36.17 19.61
N LYS A 43 23.40 35.19 20.15
CA LYS A 43 22.17 34.70 19.52
C LYS A 43 21.15 35.82 19.31
N ARG A 44 20.88 36.63 20.34
CA ARG A 44 19.92 37.74 20.25
C ARG A 44 20.36 38.79 19.23
N ALA A 45 21.65 39.14 19.20
CA ALA A 45 22.20 40.09 18.24
C ALA A 45 22.09 39.58 16.79
N ALA A 46 22.41 38.30 16.54
CA ALA A 46 22.28 37.68 15.23
C ALA A 46 20.83 37.74 14.71
N LEU A 47 19.88 37.27 15.53
CA LEU A 47 18.45 37.28 15.19
C LEU A 47 17.92 38.71 15.02
N GLY A 48 18.39 39.65 15.84
CA GLY A 48 18.06 41.07 15.70
C GLY A 48 18.52 41.65 14.37
N ARG A 49 19.77 41.38 13.94
CA ARG A 49 20.29 41.85 12.65
C ARG A 49 19.52 41.23 11.47
N MET A 50 19.20 39.93 11.54
CA MET A 50 18.36 39.28 10.54
C MET A 50 16.96 39.90 10.47
N ALA A 51 16.34 40.15 11.62
CA ALA A 51 15.03 40.79 11.70
C ALA A 51 15.04 42.22 11.13
N THR A 52 16.11 43.00 11.35
CA THR A 52 16.26 44.35 10.76
C THR A 52 16.35 44.30 9.24
N ILE A 53 17.08 43.32 8.69
CA ILE A 53 17.14 43.10 7.23
C ILE A 53 15.75 42.77 6.69
N CYS A 54 15.02 41.87 7.36
CA CYS A 54 13.64 41.52 6.96
C CYS A 54 12.68 42.70 7.07
N LYS A 55 12.78 43.55 8.10
CA LYS A 55 11.92 44.74 8.26
C LYS A 55 12.10 45.75 7.12
N ARG A 56 13.32 45.88 6.60
CA ARG A 56 13.62 46.76 5.45
C ARG A 56 12.97 46.28 4.14
N LEU A 57 12.58 45.00 4.05
CA LEU A 57 11.94 44.41 2.88
C LEU A 57 10.41 44.55 2.84
N LYS A 58 9.81 45.34 3.75
CA LYS A 58 8.35 45.49 3.85
C LYS A 58 7.71 45.89 2.51
N ASP A 59 8.13 47.01 1.93
CA ASP A 59 7.48 47.54 0.71
C ASP A 59 7.68 46.64 -0.52
N PRO A 60 8.89 46.09 -0.78
CA PRO A 60 9.09 45.12 -1.85
C PRO A 60 8.23 43.86 -1.71
N LEU A 61 8.05 43.35 -0.49
CA LEU A 61 7.23 42.16 -0.24
C LEU A 61 5.73 42.44 -0.48
N VAL A 62 5.24 43.61 -0.06
CA VAL A 62 3.86 44.03 -0.35
C VAL A 62 3.63 44.14 -1.85
N TYR A 63 4.56 44.77 -2.57
CA TYR A 63 4.49 44.89 -4.03
C TYR A 63 4.52 43.52 -4.72
N LEU A 64 5.45 42.62 -4.34
CA LEU A 64 5.55 41.29 -4.93
C LEU A 64 4.32 40.43 -4.64
N GLU A 65 3.68 40.57 -3.48
CA GLU A 65 2.44 39.85 -3.18
C GLU A 65 1.28 40.35 -4.06
N GLN A 66 1.16 41.67 -4.29
CA GLN A 66 0.18 42.21 -5.23
C GLN A 66 0.42 41.70 -6.65
N VAL A 67 1.68 41.69 -7.10
CA VAL A 67 2.05 41.15 -8.41
C VAL A 67 1.74 39.65 -8.49
N ARG A 68 2.03 38.86 -7.45
CA ARG A 68 1.74 37.42 -7.39
C ARG A 68 0.25 37.15 -7.54
N GLN A 69 -0.59 37.88 -6.81
CA GLN A 69 -2.05 37.74 -6.89
C GLN A 69 -2.58 38.07 -8.29
N HIS A 70 -2.03 39.10 -8.94
CA HIS A 70 -2.41 39.47 -10.31
C HIS A 70 -1.91 38.44 -11.34
N LEU A 71 -0.65 38.02 -11.26
CA LEU A 71 -0.07 37.01 -12.17
C LEU A 71 -0.80 35.67 -12.09
N GLY A 72 -1.27 35.27 -10.89
CA GLY A 72 -2.03 34.04 -10.71
C GLY A 72 -3.40 34.02 -11.40
N ARG A 73 -3.95 35.19 -11.75
CA ARG A 73 -5.22 35.33 -12.48
C ARG A 73 -5.04 35.43 -14.00
N LEU A 74 -3.81 35.58 -14.48
CA LEU A 74 -3.58 35.69 -15.92
C LEU A 74 -3.90 34.36 -16.62
N PRO A 75 -4.54 34.41 -17.79
CA PRO A 75 -4.82 33.19 -18.53
C PRO A 75 -3.53 32.56 -19.06
N ALA A 76 -3.48 31.23 -19.08
CA ALA A 76 -2.39 30.49 -19.67
C ALA A 76 -2.52 30.52 -21.20
N ILE A 77 -1.62 31.25 -21.87
CA ILE A 77 -1.57 31.34 -23.33
C ILE A 77 -0.29 30.66 -23.81
N ASP A 78 -0.41 29.67 -24.70
CA ASP A 78 0.75 29.11 -25.38
C ASP A 78 0.95 29.81 -26.74
N PRO A 79 2.02 30.61 -26.93
CA PRO A 79 2.24 31.36 -28.15
C PRO A 79 2.51 30.49 -29.39
N ASN A 80 2.89 29.22 -29.20
CA ASN A 80 3.19 28.29 -30.30
C ASN A 80 1.95 27.49 -30.74
N THR A 81 0.90 27.46 -29.92
CA THR A 81 -0.35 26.77 -30.27
C THR A 81 -1.17 27.54 -31.29
N ARG A 82 -2.15 26.86 -31.88
CA ARG A 82 -3.01 27.40 -32.94
C ARG A 82 -3.95 28.42 -32.33
N THR A 83 -3.75 29.67 -32.69
CA THR A 83 -4.37 30.81 -32.03
C THR A 83 -5.20 31.60 -33.03
N LEU A 84 -6.41 31.98 -32.63
CA LEU A 84 -7.21 33.00 -33.28
C LEU A 84 -7.20 34.23 -32.38
N VAL A 85 -6.74 35.37 -32.87
CA VAL A 85 -6.81 36.65 -32.16
C VAL A 85 -8.00 37.43 -32.71
N ILE A 86 -8.93 37.79 -31.84
CA ILE A 86 -10.13 38.56 -32.18
C ILE A 86 -9.84 40.02 -31.83
N CYS A 87 -9.82 40.89 -32.84
CA CYS A 87 -9.52 42.31 -32.70
C CYS A 87 -10.54 43.18 -33.43
N GLY A 88 -10.61 44.47 -33.10
CA GLY A 88 -11.58 45.43 -33.66
C GLY A 88 -12.01 46.48 -32.64
N TYR A 89 -12.90 47.39 -33.04
CA TYR A 89 -13.41 48.47 -32.18
C TYR A 89 -14.16 47.95 -30.94
N PRO A 90 -14.27 48.72 -29.85
CA PRO A 90 -15.20 48.42 -28.77
C PRO A 90 -16.64 48.20 -29.29
N ASN A 91 -17.45 47.41 -28.58
CA ASN A 91 -18.87 47.18 -28.89
C ASN A 91 -19.23 46.53 -30.24
N VAL A 92 -18.27 46.12 -31.07
CA VAL A 92 -18.54 45.41 -32.34
C VAL A 92 -18.99 43.95 -32.16
N GLY A 93 -18.97 43.41 -30.94
CA GLY A 93 -19.43 42.03 -30.63
C GLY A 93 -18.35 40.95 -30.56
N LYS A 94 -17.09 41.31 -30.34
CA LYS A 94 -15.94 40.39 -30.18
C LYS A 94 -16.13 39.37 -29.05
N SER A 95 -16.50 39.84 -27.87
CA SER A 95 -16.70 39.00 -26.69
C SER A 95 -17.92 38.08 -26.83
N SER A 96 -18.97 38.55 -27.51
CA SER A 96 -20.13 37.72 -27.87
C SER A 96 -19.74 36.59 -28.82
N PHE A 97 -18.87 36.87 -29.80
CA PHE A 97 -18.34 35.84 -30.68
C PHE A 97 -17.55 34.80 -29.89
N LEU A 98 -16.65 35.23 -28.99
CA LEU A 98 -15.88 34.31 -28.14
C LEU A 98 -16.78 33.38 -27.31
N LYS A 99 -17.87 33.94 -26.75
CA LYS A 99 -18.86 33.20 -25.96
C LYS A 99 -19.66 32.18 -26.79
N ASN A 100 -19.92 32.47 -28.07
CA ASN A 100 -20.62 31.55 -28.95
C ASN A 100 -19.73 30.41 -29.46
N ILE A 101 -18.43 30.67 -29.67
CA ILE A 101 -17.50 29.64 -30.19
C ILE A 101 -16.89 28.75 -29.10
N SER A 102 -16.88 29.21 -27.85
CA SER A 102 -16.16 28.55 -26.75
C SER A 102 -16.95 28.61 -25.45
N ARG A 103 -16.57 27.79 -24.46
CA ARG A 103 -17.15 27.83 -23.11
C ARG A 103 -16.59 28.93 -22.21
N ALA A 104 -15.93 29.95 -22.80
CA ALA A 104 -15.39 31.06 -22.03
C ALA A 104 -16.53 31.91 -21.48
N ASP A 105 -16.50 32.19 -20.18
CA ASP A 105 -17.45 33.09 -19.55
C ASP A 105 -16.88 34.52 -19.60
N VAL A 106 -17.42 35.32 -20.52
CA VAL A 106 -17.01 36.70 -20.75
C VAL A 106 -18.24 37.59 -20.62
N ASP A 107 -18.08 38.68 -19.86
CA ASP A 107 -19.12 39.68 -19.65
C ASP A 107 -19.32 40.51 -20.93
N VAL A 108 -20.54 40.48 -21.47
CA VAL A 108 -20.96 41.29 -22.62
C VAL A 108 -21.87 42.39 -22.11
N GLN A 109 -21.41 43.64 -22.19
CA GLN A 109 -22.18 44.83 -21.84
C GLN A 109 -22.05 45.86 -22.96
N PRO A 110 -23.04 46.77 -23.14
CA PRO A 110 -23.10 47.69 -24.28
C PRO A 110 -22.15 48.89 -24.19
N TYR A 111 -21.32 48.99 -23.15
CA TYR A 111 -20.35 50.07 -22.98
C TYR A 111 -18.93 49.62 -23.35
N ALA A 112 -18.11 50.57 -23.83
CA ALA A 112 -16.73 50.32 -24.21
C ALA A 112 -15.87 49.88 -23.01
N PHE A 113 -14.76 49.17 -23.31
CA PHE A 113 -13.81 48.65 -22.32
C PHE A 113 -14.39 47.65 -21.30
N THR A 114 -15.42 46.92 -21.72
CA THR A 114 -15.95 45.73 -21.03
C THR A 114 -14.84 44.73 -20.70
N THR A 115 -13.97 44.43 -21.66
CA THR A 115 -12.79 43.59 -21.47
C THR A 115 -11.55 44.45 -21.24
N LYS A 116 -11.02 44.46 -20.00
CA LYS A 116 -9.78 45.17 -19.64
C LYS A 116 -8.51 44.31 -19.74
N SER A 117 -8.69 43.00 -19.93
CA SER A 117 -7.64 42.00 -20.05
C SER A 117 -7.93 41.08 -21.23
N LEU A 118 -6.90 40.41 -21.73
CA LEU A 118 -7.05 39.35 -22.71
C LEU A 118 -7.84 38.18 -22.11
N PHE A 119 -8.91 37.75 -22.78
CA PHE A 119 -9.65 36.55 -22.42
C PHE A 119 -9.32 35.43 -23.38
N VAL A 120 -9.24 34.20 -22.88
CA VAL A 120 -8.89 33.02 -23.68
C VAL A 120 -10.03 32.03 -23.62
N GLY A 121 -10.56 31.68 -24.79
CA GLY A 121 -11.48 30.58 -24.99
C GLY A 121 -10.79 29.41 -25.68
N HIS A 122 -11.16 28.19 -25.30
CA HIS A 122 -10.71 26.99 -25.98
C HIS A 122 -11.88 26.34 -26.71
N PHE A 123 -11.61 25.83 -27.90
CA PHE A 123 -12.56 25.05 -28.68
C PHE A 123 -11.82 23.98 -29.47
N ASP A 124 -12.55 22.92 -29.82
CA ASP A 124 -12.02 21.80 -30.60
C ASP A 124 -12.55 21.84 -32.03
N TYR A 125 -11.64 21.69 -32.99
CA TYR A 125 -11.96 21.62 -34.41
C TYR A 125 -11.05 20.63 -35.12
N LYS A 126 -11.62 19.71 -35.92
CA LYS A 126 -10.89 18.61 -36.58
C LYS A 126 -9.97 17.82 -35.61
N MET A 127 -10.50 17.49 -34.42
CA MET A 127 -9.76 16.78 -33.35
C MET A 127 -8.49 17.52 -32.87
N LEU A 128 -8.41 18.83 -33.11
CA LEU A 128 -7.32 19.68 -32.67
C LEU A 128 -7.86 20.78 -31.75
N ARG A 129 -7.14 21.05 -30.66
CA ARG A 129 -7.45 22.14 -29.77
C ARG A 129 -6.94 23.47 -30.35
N PHE A 130 -7.82 24.45 -30.38
CA PHE A 130 -7.53 25.83 -30.74
C PHE A 130 -7.73 26.74 -29.52
N GLN A 131 -7.01 27.85 -29.52
CA GLN A 131 -7.23 28.94 -28.56
C GLN A 131 -7.74 30.17 -29.31
N ALA A 132 -8.86 30.72 -28.86
CA ALA A 132 -9.36 32.02 -29.29
C ALA A 132 -9.03 33.03 -28.20
N ILE A 133 -8.44 34.14 -28.57
CA ILE A 133 -8.05 35.21 -27.66
C ILE A 133 -8.85 36.45 -28.02
N ASP A 134 -9.69 36.87 -27.10
CA ASP A 134 -10.39 38.15 -27.20
C ASP A 134 -9.49 39.27 -26.70
N THR A 135 -9.34 40.30 -27.52
CA THR A 135 -8.53 41.47 -27.21
C THR A 135 -9.44 42.63 -26.80
N PRO A 136 -9.05 43.41 -25.77
CA PRO A 136 -9.64 44.71 -25.53
C PRO A 136 -9.73 45.54 -26.81
N GLY A 137 -10.84 46.26 -26.99
CA GLY A 137 -11.04 47.12 -28.16
C GLY A 137 -9.88 48.10 -28.32
N ILE A 138 -9.36 48.18 -29.55
CA ILE A 138 -8.25 49.05 -29.91
C ILE A 138 -8.84 50.33 -30.48
N LEU A 139 -8.34 51.49 -30.04
CA LEU A 139 -8.65 52.79 -30.61
C LEU A 139 -7.47 53.28 -31.46
N ASP A 140 -7.76 54.16 -32.41
CA ASP A 140 -6.77 54.74 -33.32
C ASP A 140 -6.01 55.90 -32.64
N HIS A 141 -5.20 55.55 -31.64
CA HIS A 141 -4.25 56.47 -31.01
C HIS A 141 -2.83 56.15 -31.48
N PRO A 142 -1.91 57.13 -31.56
CA PRO A 142 -0.49 56.85 -31.80
C PRO A 142 0.06 55.89 -30.74
N LEU A 143 0.96 54.98 -31.14
CA LEU A 143 1.54 53.94 -30.26
C LEU A 143 2.09 54.51 -28.93
N GLU A 144 2.57 55.75 -28.92
CA GLU A 144 3.17 56.41 -27.76
C GLU A 144 2.13 56.87 -26.71
N GLU A 145 0.89 57.13 -27.14
CA GLU A 145 -0.19 57.63 -26.28
C GLU A 145 -1.16 56.54 -25.84
N MET A 146 -0.93 55.29 -26.27
CA MET A 146 -1.82 54.18 -25.99
C MET A 146 -1.82 53.77 -24.53
N ASN A 147 -3.01 53.40 -24.05
CA ASN A 147 -3.20 52.91 -22.70
C ASN A 147 -2.50 51.58 -22.46
N THR A 148 -2.32 51.22 -21.18
CA THR A 148 -1.75 49.91 -20.79
C THR A 148 -2.60 48.73 -21.26
N ILE A 149 -3.92 48.93 -21.38
CA ILE A 149 -4.88 47.93 -21.88
C ILE A 149 -4.70 47.72 -23.39
N GLU A 150 -4.58 48.80 -24.16
CA GLU A 150 -4.38 48.74 -25.62
C GLU A 150 -3.00 48.16 -25.97
N HIS A 151 -1.98 48.50 -25.19
CA HIS A 151 -0.66 47.88 -25.28
C HIS A 151 -0.69 46.36 -25.09
N GLN A 152 -1.60 45.82 -24.27
CA GLN A 152 -1.76 44.36 -24.16
C GLN A 152 -2.30 43.74 -25.45
N SER A 153 -3.30 44.38 -26.06
CA SER A 153 -3.85 43.95 -27.36
C SER A 153 -2.78 43.94 -28.45
N ILE A 154 -1.96 44.99 -28.53
CA ILE A 154 -0.87 45.07 -29.52
C ILE A 154 0.23 44.07 -29.23
N CYS A 155 0.59 43.86 -27.96
CA CYS A 155 1.57 42.85 -27.60
C CYS A 155 1.11 41.44 -28.01
N ALA A 156 -0.17 41.13 -27.81
CA ALA A 156 -0.78 39.88 -28.26
C ALA A 156 -0.75 39.77 -29.80
N ILE A 157 -1.19 40.82 -30.50
CA ILE A 157 -1.19 40.86 -31.96
C ILE A 157 0.23 40.72 -32.51
N ALA A 158 1.26 41.31 -31.89
CA ALA A 158 2.64 41.26 -32.38
C ALA A 158 3.30 39.90 -32.15
N HIS A 159 3.23 39.34 -30.94
CA HIS A 159 4.01 38.17 -30.55
C HIS A 159 3.33 36.83 -30.82
N LEU A 160 2.00 36.80 -30.93
CA LEU A 160 1.28 35.54 -31.16
C LEU A 160 1.36 35.11 -32.62
N ARG A 161 1.69 33.84 -32.84
CA ARG A 161 1.61 33.18 -34.15
C ARG A 161 0.18 32.73 -34.42
N ALA A 162 -0.67 33.72 -34.69
CA ALA A 162 -2.11 33.58 -34.78
C ALA A 162 -2.63 33.94 -36.17
N SER A 163 -3.84 33.46 -36.45
CA SER A 163 -4.71 34.11 -37.42
C SER A 163 -5.45 35.26 -36.74
N ILE A 164 -5.53 36.39 -37.41
CA ILE A 164 -6.14 37.61 -36.91
C ILE A 164 -7.53 37.72 -37.53
N MET A 165 -8.53 37.90 -36.68
CA MET A 165 -9.92 38.13 -37.05
C MET A 165 -10.27 39.56 -36.66
N TYR A 166 -10.34 40.44 -37.64
CA TYR A 166 -10.71 41.83 -37.48
C TYR A 166 -12.23 41.98 -37.61
N PHE A 167 -12.90 42.25 -36.49
CA PHE A 167 -14.34 42.42 -36.42
C PHE A 167 -14.74 43.86 -36.76
N MET A 168 -15.64 43.99 -37.71
CA MET A 168 -16.26 45.24 -38.14
C MET A 168 -17.76 45.18 -37.92
N ASP A 169 -18.35 46.33 -37.60
CA ASP A 169 -19.79 46.53 -37.48
C ASP A 169 -20.22 47.58 -38.51
N LEU A 170 -21.03 47.17 -39.49
CA LEU A 170 -21.53 48.07 -40.54
C LEU A 170 -22.73 48.91 -40.07
N SER A 171 -23.38 48.53 -38.97
CA SER A 171 -24.62 49.18 -38.49
C SER A 171 -24.40 50.51 -37.74
N GLU A 172 -23.14 50.92 -37.54
CA GLU A 172 -22.70 52.09 -36.74
C GLU A 172 -23.16 52.10 -35.26
N GLN A 173 -23.87 51.05 -34.80
CA GLN A 173 -24.31 50.91 -33.41
C GLN A 173 -23.16 50.81 -32.40
N CYS A 174 -21.94 50.51 -32.85
CA CYS A 174 -20.75 50.51 -32.00
C CYS A 174 -20.33 51.91 -31.54
N GLY A 175 -20.94 52.98 -32.08
CA GLY A 175 -20.64 54.37 -31.75
C GLY A 175 -19.49 54.98 -32.56
N TYR A 176 -19.07 54.30 -33.64
CA TYR A 176 -17.99 54.73 -34.54
C TYR A 176 -18.41 54.48 -35.98
N SER A 177 -18.04 55.40 -36.89
CA SER A 177 -18.35 55.28 -38.32
C SER A 177 -17.57 54.13 -38.98
N VAL A 178 -18.10 53.63 -40.10
CA VAL A 178 -17.42 52.60 -40.90
C VAL A 178 -16.05 53.10 -41.39
N SER A 179 -15.94 54.38 -41.77
CA SER A 179 -14.68 55.00 -42.21
C SER A 179 -13.58 54.97 -41.13
N ALA A 180 -13.94 55.19 -39.86
CA ALA A 180 -12.99 55.09 -38.75
C ALA A 180 -12.52 53.64 -38.53
N GLN A 181 -13.42 52.67 -38.69
CA GLN A 181 -13.07 51.24 -38.64
C GLN A 181 -12.05 50.87 -39.73
N ILE A 182 -12.24 51.38 -40.94
CA ILE A 182 -11.31 51.16 -42.06
C ILE A 182 -9.96 51.86 -41.80
N ALA A 183 -9.96 53.08 -41.27
CA ALA A 183 -8.74 53.80 -40.91
C ALA A 183 -7.89 53.04 -39.87
N LEU A 184 -8.53 52.51 -38.81
CA LEU A 184 -7.86 51.69 -37.82
C LEU A 184 -7.24 50.43 -38.43
N PHE A 185 -7.96 49.76 -39.34
CA PHE A 185 -7.41 48.59 -40.03
C PHE A 185 -6.13 48.95 -40.80
N HIS A 186 -6.12 50.09 -41.50
CA HIS A 186 -4.92 50.55 -42.20
C HIS A 186 -3.78 50.92 -41.25
N SER A 187 -4.06 51.50 -40.08
CA SER A 187 -3.03 51.85 -39.10
C SER A 187 -2.39 50.63 -38.45
N ILE A 188 -3.16 49.56 -38.19
CA ILE A 188 -2.65 48.30 -37.60
C ILE A 188 -2.16 47.29 -38.63
N LYS A 189 -2.45 47.47 -39.93
CA LYS A 189 -2.02 46.58 -41.03
C LYS A 189 -0.53 46.20 -40.98
N PRO A 190 0.42 47.11 -40.65
CA PRO A 190 1.84 46.74 -40.54
C PRO A 190 2.13 45.67 -39.48
N LEU A 191 1.31 45.58 -38.42
CA LEU A 191 1.44 44.58 -37.35
C LEU A 191 1.01 43.17 -37.81
N PHE A 192 0.30 43.08 -38.94
CA PHE A 192 -0.23 41.84 -39.48
C PHE A 192 0.74 41.13 -40.45
N ALA A 193 1.96 41.66 -40.63
CA ALA A 193 2.95 41.03 -41.49
C ALA A 193 3.21 39.57 -41.09
N ASN A 194 3.19 38.68 -42.09
CA ASN A 194 3.31 37.22 -41.94
C ASN A 194 2.17 36.54 -41.17
N LYS A 195 0.98 37.17 -41.09
CA LYS A 195 -0.21 36.61 -40.42
C LYS A 195 -1.40 36.58 -41.36
N LEU A 196 -2.24 35.57 -41.20
CA LEU A 196 -3.50 35.47 -41.95
C LEU A 196 -4.52 36.42 -41.33
N VAL A 197 -5.09 37.29 -42.16
CA VAL A 197 -6.06 38.30 -41.73
C VAL A 197 -7.43 37.99 -42.32
N PHE A 198 -8.44 37.92 -41.45
CA PHE A 198 -9.85 37.78 -41.81
C PHE A 198 -10.59 39.03 -41.40
N ILE A 199 -11.29 39.68 -42.33
CA ILE A 199 -12.23 40.73 -42.01
C ILE A 199 -13.58 40.06 -41.78
N VAL A 200 -14.13 40.28 -40.59
CA VAL A 200 -15.37 39.64 -40.14
C VAL A 200 -16.40 40.73 -39.91
N ILE A 201 -17.41 40.76 -40.75
CA ILE A 201 -18.56 41.66 -40.60
C ILE A 201 -19.56 41.02 -39.66
N ASN A 202 -19.78 41.66 -38.52
CA ASN A 202 -20.77 41.25 -37.53
C ASN A 202 -22.07 42.06 -37.69
N LYS A 203 -23.16 41.56 -37.08
CA LYS A 203 -24.51 42.16 -37.08
C LYS A 203 -25.19 42.25 -38.45
N ILE A 204 -25.01 41.21 -39.27
CA ILE A 204 -25.68 41.09 -40.59
C ILE A 204 -27.21 41.07 -40.51
N ASP A 205 -27.78 40.86 -39.33
CA ASP A 205 -29.21 40.95 -39.05
C ASP A 205 -29.75 42.39 -39.18
N LEU A 206 -28.88 43.39 -39.00
CA LEU A 206 -29.26 44.80 -39.10
C LEU A 206 -28.93 45.39 -40.47
N MET A 207 -27.71 45.17 -40.94
CA MET A 207 -27.24 45.73 -42.21
C MET A 207 -26.27 44.77 -42.88
N LYS A 208 -26.54 44.43 -44.14
CA LYS A 208 -25.67 43.57 -44.94
C LYS A 208 -24.66 44.42 -45.71
N PRO A 209 -23.53 43.83 -46.16
CA PRO A 209 -22.56 44.56 -46.98
C PRO A 209 -23.14 45.06 -48.31
N GLU A 210 -24.20 44.42 -48.81
CA GLU A 210 -24.91 44.77 -50.03
C GLU A 210 -25.73 46.07 -49.90
N ASP A 211 -26.16 46.41 -48.68
CA ASP A 211 -27.02 47.56 -48.39
C ASP A 211 -26.22 48.86 -48.16
N LEU A 212 -24.88 48.80 -48.24
CA LEU A 212 -23.99 49.92 -48.00
C LEU A 212 -23.88 50.88 -49.20
N ASP A 213 -23.55 52.14 -48.91
CA ASP A 213 -23.28 53.15 -49.94
C ASP A 213 -22.14 52.70 -50.88
N LEU A 214 -22.25 53.03 -52.16
CA LEU A 214 -21.27 52.64 -53.18
C LEU A 214 -19.83 53.06 -52.82
N GLU A 215 -19.65 54.22 -52.19
CA GLU A 215 -18.34 54.72 -51.75
C GLU A 215 -17.71 53.86 -50.64
N THR A 216 -18.50 53.41 -49.66
CA THR A 216 -18.01 52.55 -48.57
C THR A 216 -17.81 51.11 -49.04
N GLN A 217 -18.61 50.63 -49.99
CA GLN A 217 -18.36 49.36 -50.67
C GLN A 217 -17.03 49.37 -51.43
N GLU A 218 -16.71 50.47 -52.13
CA GLU A 218 -15.41 50.61 -52.79
C GLU A 218 -14.25 50.60 -51.79
N GLN A 219 -14.39 51.25 -50.63
CA GLN A 219 -13.38 51.20 -49.57
C GLN A 219 -13.19 49.78 -49.01
N LEU A 220 -14.28 49.04 -48.75
CA LEU A 220 -14.23 47.64 -48.31
C LEU A 220 -13.59 46.73 -49.37
N GLN A 221 -13.94 46.91 -50.65
CA GLN A 221 -13.29 46.19 -51.75
C GLN A 221 -11.81 46.56 -51.87
N GLY A 222 -11.44 47.81 -51.59
CA GLY A 222 -10.06 48.28 -51.50
C GLY A 222 -9.23 47.50 -50.47
N MET A 223 -9.82 47.12 -49.34
CA MET A 223 -9.16 46.28 -48.33
C MET A 223 -8.91 44.86 -48.86
N LEU A 224 -9.87 44.31 -49.62
CA LEU A 224 -9.84 42.94 -50.16
C LEU A 224 -8.84 42.74 -51.30
N LYS A 225 -8.60 43.78 -52.12
CA LYS A 225 -7.68 43.71 -53.28
C LYS A 225 -6.24 43.33 -52.95
N SER A 226 -5.86 43.37 -51.66
CA SER A 226 -4.55 42.94 -51.21
C SER A 226 -4.30 41.42 -51.29
N GLY A 227 -5.31 40.60 -51.64
CA GLY A 227 -5.16 39.16 -51.94
C GLY A 227 -4.89 38.26 -50.73
N GLU A 228 -4.48 38.83 -49.61
CA GLU A 228 -4.19 38.13 -48.34
C GLU A 228 -5.36 38.18 -47.33
N VAL A 229 -6.44 38.92 -47.66
CA VAL A 229 -7.53 39.21 -46.74
C VAL A 229 -8.84 38.64 -47.29
N GLU A 230 -9.55 37.86 -46.47
CA GLU A 230 -10.86 37.31 -46.80
C GLU A 230 -11.96 38.02 -46.01
N LEU A 231 -13.09 38.29 -46.68
CA LEU A 231 -14.29 38.83 -46.06
C LEU A 231 -15.20 37.68 -45.62
N LEU A 232 -15.64 37.71 -44.37
CA LEU A 232 -16.58 36.76 -43.79
C LEU A 232 -17.71 37.51 -43.09
N GLN A 233 -18.90 36.94 -43.13
CA GLN A 233 -20.12 37.52 -42.59
C GLN A 233 -20.66 36.66 -41.46
N LEU A 234 -21.08 37.26 -40.35
CA LEU A 234 -21.74 36.55 -39.25
C LEU A 234 -22.71 37.43 -38.48
N SER A 235 -23.67 36.80 -37.79
CA SER A 235 -24.44 37.45 -36.73
C SER A 235 -24.30 36.64 -35.44
N CYS A 236 -23.80 37.28 -34.39
CA CYS A 236 -23.73 36.68 -33.06
C CYS A 236 -25.11 36.52 -32.40
N THR A 237 -26.12 37.28 -32.84
CA THR A 237 -27.48 37.26 -32.27
C THR A 237 -28.29 36.08 -32.81
N THR A 238 -28.27 35.88 -34.13
CA THR A 238 -28.98 34.77 -34.79
C THR A 238 -28.15 33.49 -34.84
N THR A 239 -26.88 33.54 -34.43
CA THR A 239 -25.86 32.47 -34.55
C THR A 239 -25.55 32.03 -35.98
N GLU A 240 -26.04 32.78 -36.97
CA GLU A 240 -25.79 32.55 -38.38
C GLU A 240 -24.34 32.91 -38.75
N GLY A 241 -23.68 32.06 -39.55
CA GLY A 241 -22.31 32.29 -40.03
C GLY A 241 -21.20 32.06 -39.00
N VAL A 242 -21.47 32.07 -37.69
CA VAL A 242 -20.46 31.94 -36.61
C VAL A 242 -19.55 30.73 -36.80
N MET A 243 -20.14 29.56 -37.05
CA MET A 243 -19.39 28.31 -37.23
C MET A 243 -18.64 28.27 -38.57
N GLN A 244 -19.19 28.89 -39.61
CA GLN A 244 -18.54 28.97 -40.93
C GLN A 244 -17.27 29.82 -40.85
N VAL A 245 -17.37 30.99 -40.23
CA VAL A 245 -16.22 31.89 -40.02
C VAL A 245 -15.12 31.19 -39.23
N ARG A 246 -15.50 30.53 -38.12
CA ARG A 246 -14.56 29.74 -37.32
C ARG A 246 -13.86 28.66 -38.14
N ASN A 247 -14.62 27.90 -38.92
CA ASN A 247 -14.07 26.79 -39.71
C ASN A 247 -13.11 27.29 -40.81
N ALA A 248 -13.49 28.36 -41.53
CA ALA A 248 -12.67 28.97 -42.57
C ALA A 248 -11.32 29.49 -42.02
N ALA A 249 -11.37 30.24 -40.90
CA ALA A 249 -10.16 30.72 -40.22
C ALA A 249 -9.26 29.57 -39.75
N CYS A 250 -9.85 28.50 -39.20
CA CYS A 250 -9.10 27.34 -38.74
C CYS A 250 -8.44 26.57 -39.91
N ASP A 251 -9.15 26.36 -41.01
CA ASP A 251 -8.65 25.60 -42.15
C ASP A 251 -7.50 26.31 -42.85
N ARG A 252 -7.60 27.63 -43.02
CA ARG A 252 -6.52 28.45 -43.55
C ARG A 252 -5.31 28.47 -42.62
N LEU A 253 -5.52 28.59 -41.31
CA LEU A 253 -4.44 28.52 -40.33
C LEU A 253 -3.74 27.15 -40.35
N LEU A 254 -4.49 26.07 -40.52
CA LEU A 254 -3.94 24.72 -40.67
C LEU A 254 -3.15 24.58 -41.98
N ALA A 255 -3.67 25.09 -43.10
CA ALA A 255 -2.97 25.08 -44.39
C ALA A 255 -1.62 25.82 -44.30
N ALA A 256 -1.61 27.03 -43.74
CA ALA A 256 -0.38 27.80 -43.56
C ALA A 256 0.63 27.08 -42.65
N ARG A 257 0.18 26.55 -41.49
CA ARG A 257 1.05 25.80 -40.58
C ARG A 257 1.56 24.49 -41.18
N ASN A 258 0.76 23.80 -41.99
CA ASN A 258 1.20 22.60 -42.67
C ASN A 258 2.25 22.94 -43.74
N ALA A 259 2.07 24.04 -44.49
CA ALA A 259 3.08 24.51 -45.44
C ALA A 259 4.40 24.89 -44.75
N GLU A 260 4.35 25.59 -43.61
CA GLU A 260 5.54 25.89 -42.79
C GLU A 260 6.22 24.62 -42.28
N LYS A 261 5.45 23.62 -41.81
CA LYS A 261 5.99 22.34 -41.34
C LYS A 261 6.63 21.52 -42.45
N LEU A 262 6.06 21.55 -43.65
CA LEU A 262 6.65 20.91 -44.83
C LEU A 262 7.97 21.59 -45.17
N LYS A 263 8.00 22.93 -45.29
CA LYS A 263 9.22 23.70 -45.55
C LYS A 263 10.31 23.47 -44.49
N GLY A 264 9.94 23.44 -43.21
CA GLY A 264 10.89 23.22 -42.12
C GLY A 264 11.34 21.77 -41.93
N GLY A 265 10.67 20.81 -42.57
CA GLY A 265 10.96 19.38 -42.46
C GLY A 265 11.57 18.75 -43.72
N THR A 266 11.76 19.54 -44.79
CA THR A 266 12.42 19.10 -46.03
C THR A 266 13.81 19.70 -46.13
N ASN A 267 14.81 18.88 -46.49
CA ASN A 267 16.13 19.39 -46.86
C ASN A 267 16.09 20.09 -48.23
N SER A 268 17.16 20.78 -48.62
CA SER A 268 17.32 21.38 -49.96
C SER A 268 17.15 20.38 -51.12
N SER A 269 17.35 19.09 -50.85
CA SER A 269 17.15 17.98 -51.80
C SER A 269 15.70 17.46 -51.86
N GLY A 270 14.77 18.03 -51.09
CA GLY A 270 13.36 17.62 -51.06
C GLY A 270 13.05 16.37 -50.23
N GLU A 271 14.06 15.73 -49.65
CA GLU A 271 13.86 14.58 -48.76
C GLU A 271 13.34 15.01 -47.38
N PRO A 272 12.28 14.37 -46.86
CA PRO A 272 11.75 14.66 -45.53
C PRO A 272 12.69 14.13 -44.44
N THR A 273 13.18 15.00 -43.57
CA THR A 273 14.13 14.63 -42.50
C THR A 273 13.58 14.87 -41.10
N GLY A 274 14.18 14.18 -40.12
CA GLY A 274 13.83 14.31 -38.69
C GLY A 274 12.36 14.00 -38.39
N ARG A 275 11.68 14.94 -37.70
CA ARG A 275 10.30 14.77 -37.21
C ARG A 275 9.26 14.56 -38.33
N LEU A 276 9.50 15.09 -39.53
CA LEU A 276 8.57 14.91 -40.65
C LEU A 276 8.61 13.46 -41.17
N GLY A 277 9.79 12.83 -41.21
CA GLY A 277 9.94 11.42 -41.57
C GLY A 277 9.20 10.50 -40.60
N ASP A 278 9.28 10.75 -39.30
CA ASP A 278 8.52 9.99 -38.29
C ASP A 278 7.00 10.19 -38.41
N LEU A 279 6.56 11.40 -38.76
CA LEU A 279 5.15 11.67 -39.05
C LEU A 279 4.67 10.96 -40.30
N LEU A 280 5.47 10.95 -41.37
CA LEU A 280 5.14 10.25 -42.61
C LEU A 280 4.98 8.75 -42.38
N LYS A 281 5.82 8.13 -41.53
CA LYS A 281 5.64 6.72 -41.12
C LYS A 281 4.30 6.47 -40.42
N ARG A 282 3.77 7.44 -39.66
CA ARG A 282 2.47 7.31 -38.97
C ARG A 282 1.29 7.59 -39.90
N ILE A 283 1.46 8.49 -40.87
CA ILE A 283 0.43 8.83 -41.86
C ILE A 283 0.31 7.73 -42.92
N HIS A 284 1.41 7.03 -43.21
CA HIS A 284 1.44 5.94 -44.17
C HIS A 284 0.59 4.75 -43.68
N VAL A 285 -0.53 4.53 -44.36
CA VAL A 285 -1.38 3.35 -44.16
C VAL A 285 -0.79 2.20 -44.97
N ALA A 286 -0.41 1.12 -44.28
CA ALA A 286 0.09 -0.08 -44.94
C ALA A 286 -1.03 -0.74 -45.76
N GLN A 287 -0.74 -1.04 -47.03
CA GLN A 287 -1.64 -1.81 -47.88
C GLN A 287 -1.25 -3.29 -47.82
N PRO A 288 -2.21 -4.20 -47.59
CA PRO A 288 -1.92 -5.63 -47.61
C PRO A 288 -1.49 -6.07 -49.02
N LEU A 289 -0.53 -6.99 -49.09
CA LEU A 289 -0.18 -7.71 -50.31
C LEU A 289 -1.25 -8.78 -50.59
N ASP A 290 -1.57 -9.01 -51.86
CA ASP A 290 -2.61 -9.96 -52.29
C ASP A 290 -2.43 -11.35 -51.65
N GLY A 291 -3.52 -11.86 -51.04
CA GLY A 291 -3.56 -13.12 -50.29
C GLY A 291 -4.99 -13.53 -49.92
N VAL A 292 -5.12 -14.57 -49.09
CA VAL A 292 -6.42 -15.14 -48.66
C VAL A 292 -7.31 -14.07 -48.02
N VAL A 293 -8.55 -13.94 -48.52
CA VAL A 293 -9.56 -12.99 -48.03
C VAL A 293 -9.95 -13.36 -46.59
N ARG A 294 -9.69 -12.47 -45.64
CA ARG A 294 -10.15 -12.58 -44.25
C ARG A 294 -11.34 -11.64 -44.05
N GLU A 295 -12.53 -12.21 -44.00
CA GLU A 295 -13.76 -11.43 -43.76
C GLU A 295 -13.86 -10.99 -42.31
N THR A 296 -14.49 -9.83 -42.07
CA THR A 296 -14.80 -9.33 -40.73
C THR A 296 -16.09 -9.98 -40.22
N PHE A 297 -15.99 -10.84 -39.21
CA PHE A 297 -17.17 -11.45 -38.60
C PHE A 297 -17.75 -10.55 -37.51
N ILE A 298 -18.84 -9.85 -37.83
CA ILE A 298 -19.64 -9.09 -36.86
C ILE A 298 -20.95 -9.84 -36.63
N PRO A 299 -21.19 -10.39 -35.42
CA PRO A 299 -22.42 -11.12 -35.11
C PRO A 299 -23.67 -10.25 -35.31
N ASP A 300 -24.75 -10.86 -35.79
CA ASP A 300 -26.00 -10.13 -36.07
C ASP A 300 -26.64 -9.54 -34.81
N ALA A 301 -26.41 -10.17 -33.65
CA ALA A 301 -26.82 -9.64 -32.35
C ALA A 301 -26.22 -8.25 -32.06
N VAL A 302 -25.02 -7.94 -32.55
CA VAL A 302 -24.37 -6.62 -32.38
C VAL A 302 -24.92 -5.62 -33.39
N LYS A 303 -25.15 -6.04 -34.64
CA LYS A 303 -25.71 -5.17 -35.69
C LYS A 303 -27.12 -4.69 -35.35
N ASN A 304 -27.93 -5.59 -34.79
CA ASN A 304 -29.31 -5.30 -34.42
C ASN A 304 -29.45 -4.65 -33.04
N ARG A 305 -28.35 -4.44 -32.31
CA ARG A 305 -28.39 -3.84 -30.98
C ARG A 305 -28.72 -2.36 -31.07
N MET A 306 -29.80 -1.94 -30.41
CA MET A 306 -30.14 -0.53 -30.27
C MET A 306 -29.03 0.21 -29.52
N LYS A 307 -28.69 1.43 -29.99
CA LYS A 307 -27.69 2.28 -29.33
C LYS A 307 -28.18 2.62 -27.94
N TYR A 308 -27.30 2.48 -26.95
CA TYR A 308 -27.63 2.83 -25.57
C TYR A 308 -27.76 4.35 -25.44
N ASP A 309 -28.93 4.80 -24.99
CA ASP A 309 -29.15 6.16 -24.52
C ASP A 309 -29.40 6.13 -23.00
N LYS A 310 -28.82 7.10 -22.29
CA LYS A 310 -28.96 7.23 -20.85
C LYS A 310 -30.33 7.81 -20.50
N ASP A 311 -30.87 8.68 -21.32
CA ASP A 311 -32.06 9.46 -20.98
C ASP A 311 -33.37 8.73 -21.37
N ASP A 312 -33.27 7.59 -22.04
CA ASP A 312 -34.42 6.77 -22.43
C ASP A 312 -35.00 5.96 -21.25
N PRO A 313 -36.33 6.04 -20.98
CA PRO A 313 -36.98 5.30 -19.90
C PRO A 313 -36.95 3.76 -20.05
N ASN A 314 -36.95 3.28 -21.30
CA ASN A 314 -36.96 1.84 -21.62
C ASN A 314 -35.55 1.28 -21.84
N ARG A 315 -34.51 1.95 -21.34
CA ARG A 315 -33.13 1.47 -21.48
C ARG A 315 -32.95 0.12 -20.76
N PRO A 316 -32.11 -0.79 -21.29
CA PRO A 316 -31.76 -2.00 -20.56
C PRO A 316 -31.08 -1.61 -19.24
N ARG A 317 -31.55 -2.20 -18.13
CA ARG A 317 -30.98 -1.96 -16.80
C ARG A 317 -29.53 -2.44 -16.79
N LEU A 318 -28.60 -1.54 -16.49
CA LEU A 318 -27.19 -1.87 -16.32
C LEU A 318 -26.95 -2.30 -14.87
N GLU A 319 -25.90 -3.08 -14.63
CA GLU A 319 -25.55 -3.52 -13.27
C GLU A 319 -25.23 -2.33 -12.35
N ARG A 320 -24.78 -1.20 -12.91
CA ARG A 320 -24.59 0.06 -12.17
C ARG A 320 -25.90 0.61 -11.61
N ASP A 321 -27.01 0.49 -12.34
CA ASP A 321 -28.32 0.93 -11.85
C ASP A 321 -28.79 0.02 -10.71
N LEU A 322 -28.54 -1.30 -10.82
CA LEU A 322 -28.83 -2.27 -9.76
C LEU A 322 -27.96 -2.05 -8.52
N GLU A 323 -26.71 -1.63 -8.70
CA GLU A 323 -25.82 -1.25 -7.61
C GLU A 323 -26.34 -0.02 -6.87
N GLU A 324 -26.78 1.02 -7.59
CA GLU A 324 -27.37 2.22 -7.00
C GLU A 324 -28.68 1.93 -6.24
N GLU A 325 -29.55 1.04 -6.77
CA GLU A 325 -30.78 0.61 -6.10
C GLU A 325 -30.50 -0.18 -4.79
N ASN A 326 -29.44 -1.00 -4.78
CA ASN A 326 -29.14 -1.93 -3.67
C ASN A 326 -28.16 -1.37 -2.62
N GLY A 327 -28.09 -0.04 -2.48
CA GLY A 327 -27.31 0.62 -1.43
C GLY A 327 -25.97 1.19 -1.88
N GLY A 328 -25.68 1.17 -3.18
CA GLY A 328 -24.55 1.85 -3.80
C GLY A 328 -23.20 1.16 -3.62
N ALA A 329 -22.17 1.84 -4.12
CA ALA A 329 -20.81 1.33 -4.15
C ALA A 329 -20.27 1.05 -2.74
N GLY A 330 -19.93 -0.22 -2.49
CA GLY A 330 -19.33 -0.70 -1.24
C GLY A 330 -20.27 -1.46 -0.31
N VAL A 331 -21.59 -1.34 -0.48
CA VAL A 331 -22.59 -2.18 0.22
C VAL A 331 -23.10 -3.30 -0.69
N TYR A 332 -23.33 -2.96 -1.96
CA TYR A 332 -23.76 -3.93 -2.95
C TYR A 332 -22.69 -5.01 -3.19
N ASN A 333 -23.08 -6.27 -3.00
CA ASN A 333 -22.23 -7.42 -3.31
C ASN A 333 -22.70 -8.06 -4.61
N PHE A 334 -21.89 -7.94 -5.65
CA PHE A 334 -22.19 -8.50 -6.97
C PHE A 334 -22.04 -10.03 -6.95
N ASN A 335 -23.11 -10.76 -7.30
CA ASN A 335 -23.04 -12.20 -7.46
C ASN A 335 -22.41 -12.57 -8.82
N MET A 336 -21.16 -13.03 -8.78
CA MET A 336 -20.39 -13.45 -9.97
C MET A 336 -21.03 -14.64 -10.72
N ARG A 337 -21.83 -15.47 -10.03
CA ARG A 337 -22.40 -16.73 -10.58
C ARG A 337 -23.71 -16.51 -11.35
N LYS A 338 -24.38 -15.38 -11.14
CA LYS A 338 -25.69 -15.02 -11.71
C LYS A 338 -25.77 -15.23 -13.23
N ASN A 339 -24.68 -14.90 -13.95
CA ASN A 339 -24.63 -14.89 -15.41
C ASN A 339 -23.98 -16.13 -16.02
N TYR A 340 -23.72 -17.19 -15.25
CA TYR A 340 -23.19 -18.44 -15.81
C TYR A 340 -24.24 -19.13 -16.68
N ILE A 341 -23.77 -19.75 -17.76
CA ILE A 341 -24.57 -20.58 -18.65
C ILE A 341 -24.15 -22.02 -18.31
N LEU A 342 -25.04 -22.71 -17.60
CA LEU A 342 -24.90 -24.12 -17.22
C LEU A 342 -26.08 -24.89 -17.82
N ASP A 343 -25.93 -26.21 -17.95
CA ASP A 343 -26.99 -27.07 -18.49
C ASP A 343 -28.25 -26.98 -17.62
N ASP A 344 -28.08 -27.04 -16.30
CA ASP A 344 -29.15 -26.78 -15.33
C ASP A 344 -28.94 -25.43 -14.62
N PRO A 345 -29.99 -24.57 -14.57
CA PRO A 345 -29.88 -23.24 -13.97
C PRO A 345 -29.79 -23.27 -12.44
N ASP A 346 -30.24 -24.37 -11.81
CA ASP A 346 -30.26 -24.52 -10.35
C ASP A 346 -28.85 -24.69 -9.77
N TRP A 347 -27.94 -25.30 -10.54
CA TRP A 347 -26.54 -25.54 -10.11
C TRP A 347 -25.68 -24.28 -10.07
N LYS A 348 -26.20 -23.12 -10.49
CA LYS A 348 -25.43 -21.86 -10.49
C LYS A 348 -24.96 -21.45 -9.11
N GLU A 349 -25.73 -21.76 -8.06
CA GLU A 349 -25.41 -21.36 -6.69
C GLU A 349 -24.59 -22.42 -5.93
N ASP A 350 -24.30 -23.57 -6.55
CA ASP A 350 -23.60 -24.67 -5.89
C ASP A 350 -22.14 -24.32 -5.57
N ARG A 351 -21.62 -24.91 -4.48
CA ARG A 351 -20.24 -24.70 -4.03
C ARG A 351 -19.40 -25.89 -4.46
N ILE A 352 -18.48 -25.66 -5.39
CA ILE A 352 -17.50 -26.66 -5.84
C ILE A 352 -16.48 -26.89 -4.72
N PRO A 353 -16.31 -28.12 -4.21
CA PRO A 353 -15.24 -28.44 -3.27
C PRO A 353 -13.87 -28.27 -3.95
N GLU A 354 -13.00 -27.45 -3.39
CA GLU A 354 -11.67 -27.20 -3.99
C GLU A 354 -10.61 -28.20 -3.51
N VAL A 355 -10.70 -28.63 -2.25
CA VAL A 355 -9.70 -29.48 -1.59
C VAL A 355 -10.37 -30.63 -0.86
N PHE A 356 -9.84 -31.84 -1.07
CA PHE A 356 -10.26 -33.05 -0.38
C PHE A 356 -9.04 -33.81 0.16
N LYS A 357 -9.00 -34.04 1.47
CA LYS A 357 -7.92 -34.80 2.17
C LYS A 357 -6.48 -34.39 1.79
N GLY A 358 -6.25 -33.10 1.54
CA GLY A 358 -4.92 -32.56 1.19
C GLY A 358 -4.56 -32.61 -0.31
N GLN A 359 -5.49 -33.05 -1.16
CA GLN A 359 -5.38 -33.01 -2.62
C GLN A 359 -6.40 -32.00 -3.19
N ASN A 360 -6.12 -31.40 -4.34
CA ASN A 360 -7.06 -30.51 -5.01
C ASN A 360 -8.03 -31.32 -5.85
N VAL A 361 -9.31 -30.95 -5.84
CA VAL A 361 -10.34 -31.65 -6.62
C VAL A 361 -10.19 -31.36 -8.12
N TYR A 362 -9.75 -30.16 -8.50
CA TYR A 362 -9.54 -29.76 -9.90
C TYR A 362 -8.54 -30.65 -10.65
N ASP A 363 -7.59 -31.26 -9.94
CA ASP A 363 -6.59 -32.13 -10.53
C ASP A 363 -7.20 -33.49 -10.99
N PHE A 364 -8.43 -33.79 -10.54
CA PHE A 364 -9.16 -35.03 -10.83
C PHE A 364 -10.46 -34.79 -11.61
N ILE A 365 -10.68 -33.59 -12.18
CA ILE A 365 -11.86 -33.34 -13.02
C ILE A 365 -11.56 -33.80 -14.45
N ASP A 366 -12.05 -34.98 -14.79
CA ASP A 366 -12.02 -35.54 -16.14
C ASP A 366 -13.43 -36.02 -16.54
N PRO A 367 -13.86 -35.84 -17.80
CA PRO A 367 -15.15 -36.35 -18.27
C PRO A 367 -15.25 -37.88 -18.18
N ASP A 368 -14.11 -38.58 -18.28
CA ASP A 368 -14.03 -40.05 -18.36
C ASP A 368 -13.43 -40.69 -17.09
N ILE A 369 -13.58 -40.04 -15.92
CA ILE A 369 -12.94 -40.52 -14.67
C ILE A 369 -13.44 -41.89 -14.21
N GLU A 370 -14.72 -42.20 -14.43
CA GLU A 370 -15.32 -43.49 -14.02
C GLU A 370 -14.69 -44.66 -14.77
N GLU A 371 -14.37 -44.49 -16.06
CA GLU A 371 -13.72 -45.53 -16.87
C GLU A 371 -12.28 -45.78 -16.38
N LYS A 372 -11.54 -44.72 -16.05
CA LYS A 372 -10.17 -44.82 -15.51
C LYS A 372 -10.17 -45.50 -14.13
N LEU A 373 -11.15 -45.20 -13.29
CA LEU A 373 -11.29 -45.80 -11.97
C LEU A 373 -11.61 -47.29 -12.07
N ALA A 374 -12.54 -47.68 -12.95
CA ALA A 374 -12.87 -49.09 -13.19
C ALA A 374 -11.66 -49.89 -13.70
N ALA A 375 -10.81 -49.30 -14.55
CA ALA A 375 -9.58 -49.94 -15.01
C ALA A 375 -8.57 -50.15 -13.87
N LEU A 376 -8.47 -49.20 -12.94
CA LEU A 376 -7.56 -49.27 -11.79
C LEU A 376 -8.05 -50.31 -10.77
N GLU A 377 -9.36 -50.34 -10.47
CA GLU A 377 -9.95 -51.36 -9.59
C GLU A 377 -9.74 -52.77 -10.15
N ALA A 378 -9.88 -52.97 -11.48
CA ALA A 378 -9.59 -54.25 -12.12
C ALA A 378 -8.10 -54.64 -12.04
N GLU A 379 -7.18 -53.66 -12.02
CA GLU A 379 -5.76 -53.91 -11.81
C GLU A 379 -5.47 -54.28 -10.34
N GLU A 380 -6.08 -53.60 -9.37
CA GLU A 380 -5.95 -53.93 -7.94
C GLU A 380 -6.52 -55.32 -7.62
N GLU A 381 -7.70 -55.68 -8.14
CA GLU A 381 -8.27 -57.03 -7.98
C GLU A 381 -7.33 -58.11 -8.52
N LYS A 382 -6.64 -57.83 -9.63
CA LYS A 382 -5.65 -58.74 -10.20
C LYS A 382 -4.41 -58.87 -9.29
N LEU A 383 -3.92 -57.77 -8.72
CA LEU A 383 -2.78 -57.77 -7.80
C LEU A 383 -3.11 -58.45 -6.46
N GLU A 384 -4.33 -58.30 -5.96
CA GLU A 384 -4.81 -59.05 -4.79
C GLU A 384 -4.92 -60.55 -5.08
N ALA A 385 -5.43 -60.93 -6.25
CA ALA A 385 -5.50 -62.33 -6.66
C ALA A 385 -4.11 -62.98 -6.84
N GLU A 386 -3.10 -62.19 -7.20
CA GLU A 386 -1.69 -62.61 -7.27
C GLU A 386 -1.01 -62.68 -5.89
N GLY A 387 -1.71 -62.29 -4.80
CA GLY A 387 -1.22 -62.40 -3.42
C GLY A 387 -0.18 -61.32 -3.04
N PHE A 388 -0.06 -60.23 -3.79
CA PHE A 388 0.96 -59.20 -3.57
C PHE A 388 0.88 -58.52 -2.19
N TYR A 389 -0.33 -58.45 -1.61
CA TYR A 389 -0.57 -57.85 -0.30
C TYR A 389 -0.56 -58.85 0.86
N GLU A 390 -0.37 -60.15 0.60
CA GLU A 390 -0.08 -61.10 1.66
C GLU A 390 1.38 -60.91 2.11
N SER A 391 1.57 -60.14 3.18
CA SER A 391 2.86 -60.10 3.86
C SER A 391 3.11 -61.48 4.45
N GLU A 392 4.06 -62.24 3.89
CA GLU A 392 4.53 -63.50 4.48
C GLU A 392 5.09 -63.22 5.88
N GLU A 393 4.28 -63.43 6.92
CA GLU A 393 4.80 -63.70 8.26
C GLU A 393 5.37 -65.12 8.23
N GLU A 394 6.68 -65.25 8.00
CA GLU A 394 7.40 -66.51 8.23
C GLU A 394 7.13 -66.95 9.68
N LEU A 395 6.40 -68.05 9.83
CA LEU A 395 6.20 -68.74 11.12
C LEU A 395 7.57 -69.16 11.64
N GLU A 396 8.07 -68.47 12.67
CA GLU A 396 9.35 -68.81 13.31
C GLU A 396 9.37 -70.26 13.80
N ASP A 397 10.44 -70.99 13.48
CA ASP A 397 10.66 -72.34 13.98
C ASP A 397 10.71 -72.36 15.52
N ALA A 398 10.24 -73.46 16.14
CA ALA A 398 10.20 -73.60 17.60
C ALA A 398 11.58 -73.39 18.27
N GLU A 399 12.66 -73.68 17.55
CA GLU A 399 14.04 -73.43 18.00
C GLU A 399 14.38 -71.93 18.04
N GLU A 400 13.93 -71.14 17.07
CA GLU A 400 14.17 -69.69 17.05
C GLU A 400 13.36 -68.97 18.13
N ALA A 401 12.11 -69.37 18.34
CA ALA A 401 11.30 -68.87 19.45
C ALA A 401 11.94 -69.19 20.82
N GLU A 402 12.50 -70.40 20.98
CA GLU A 402 13.25 -70.77 22.20
C GLU A 402 14.54 -69.96 22.38
N ILE A 403 15.30 -69.72 21.30
CA ILE A 403 16.51 -68.90 21.34
C ILE A 403 16.16 -67.46 21.73
N ARG A 404 15.08 -66.91 21.16
CA ARG A 404 14.61 -65.55 21.48
C ARG A 404 14.17 -65.46 22.94
N TYR A 405 13.41 -66.44 23.43
CA TYR A 405 12.98 -66.49 24.84
C TYR A 405 14.17 -66.63 25.81
N LYS A 406 15.13 -67.52 25.52
CA LYS A 406 16.37 -67.65 26.29
C LYS A 406 17.20 -66.36 26.24
N ALA A 407 17.27 -65.69 25.09
CA ALA A 407 17.98 -64.43 24.93
C ALA A 407 17.33 -63.29 25.73
N GLU A 408 16.00 -63.22 25.79
CA GLU A 408 15.27 -62.28 26.64
C GLU A 408 15.53 -62.52 28.12
N LEU A 409 15.43 -63.77 28.60
CA LEU A 409 15.77 -64.14 29.98
C LEU A 409 17.21 -63.77 30.35
N ILE A 410 18.17 -63.97 29.44
CA ILE A 410 19.57 -63.57 29.64
C ILE A 410 19.69 -62.04 29.71
N ARG A 411 19.00 -61.30 28.82
CA ARG A 411 19.00 -59.82 28.81
C ARG A 411 18.40 -59.28 30.11
N GLU A 412 17.29 -59.82 30.56
CA GLU A 412 16.62 -59.44 31.80
C GLU A 412 17.51 -59.71 33.01
N LYS A 413 18.09 -60.92 33.11
CA LYS A 413 19.02 -61.28 34.21
C LYS A 413 20.27 -60.39 34.21
N ARG A 414 20.84 -60.06 33.05
CA ARG A 414 21.96 -59.09 32.93
C ARG A 414 21.54 -57.69 33.37
N GLN A 415 20.32 -57.27 33.05
CA GLN A 415 19.80 -55.96 33.45
C GLN A 415 19.56 -55.89 34.96
N LEU A 416 19.02 -56.94 35.57
CA LEU A 416 18.89 -57.08 37.03
C LEU A 416 20.25 -57.01 37.73
N ILE A 417 21.26 -57.75 37.24
CA ILE A 417 22.62 -57.70 37.79
C ILE A 417 23.21 -56.29 37.66
N ARG A 418 22.98 -55.60 36.52
CA ARG A 418 23.46 -54.22 36.31
C ARG A 418 22.77 -53.24 37.26
N ASN A 419 21.46 -53.40 37.49
CA ASN A 419 20.70 -52.58 38.42
C ASN A 419 21.13 -52.82 39.86
N GLU A 420 21.30 -54.08 40.28
CA GLU A 420 21.83 -54.42 41.60
C GLU A 420 23.25 -53.86 41.80
N ALA A 421 24.12 -53.99 40.79
CA ALA A 421 25.46 -53.43 40.83
C ALA A 421 25.47 -51.90 40.92
N LYS A 422 24.55 -51.19 40.22
CA LYS A 422 24.38 -49.73 40.35
C LYS A 422 23.94 -49.35 41.76
N MET A 423 22.97 -50.08 42.35
CA MET A 423 22.51 -49.85 43.72
C MET A 423 23.61 -50.14 44.75
N ARG A 424 24.46 -51.14 44.50
CA ARG A 424 25.57 -51.52 45.38
C ARG A 424 26.78 -50.58 45.27
N LYS A 425 27.07 -50.06 44.07
CA LYS A 425 28.20 -49.16 43.77
C LYS A 425 27.80 -47.69 43.95
N SER A 426 27.36 -47.32 45.14
CA SER A 426 27.21 -45.92 45.57
C SER A 426 28.59 -45.29 45.93
N LEU A 427 29.55 -45.36 45.00
CA LEU A 427 30.95 -44.98 45.22
C LEU A 427 31.17 -43.47 45.34
N LYS A 428 30.22 -42.64 44.90
CA LYS A 428 30.39 -41.19 44.91
C LYS A 428 30.25 -40.56 46.30
N ASN A 429 29.54 -41.20 47.25
CA ASN A 429 29.19 -40.55 48.51
C ASN A 429 29.62 -41.30 49.80
N ARG A 430 30.01 -42.60 49.76
CA ARG A 430 30.56 -43.34 50.92
C ARG A 430 31.50 -44.48 50.50
N ALA A 431 32.50 -44.80 51.33
CA ALA A 431 33.34 -45.99 51.15
C ALA A 431 32.54 -47.28 51.43
N MET A 432 32.81 -48.34 50.67
CA MET A 432 32.14 -49.64 50.83
C MET A 432 32.70 -50.38 52.06
N ILE A 433 31.81 -50.87 52.93
CA ILE A 433 32.22 -51.66 54.12
C ILE A 433 32.92 -52.94 53.62
N PRO A 434 34.14 -53.26 54.12
CA PRO A 434 34.85 -54.46 53.73
C PRO A 434 34.06 -55.71 54.13
N ARG A 435 34.05 -56.73 53.25
CA ARG A 435 33.28 -57.96 53.48
C ARG A 435 33.73 -58.72 54.74
N SER A 436 34.99 -58.56 55.17
CA SER A 436 35.52 -59.15 56.40
C SER A 436 34.87 -58.61 57.68
N ALA A 437 34.36 -57.38 57.67
CA ALA A 437 33.72 -56.76 58.83
C ALA A 437 32.19 -56.98 58.88
N LYS A 438 31.61 -57.57 57.83
CA LYS A 438 30.16 -57.77 57.71
C LYS A 438 29.81 -59.24 57.92
N ALA A 439 29.07 -59.53 59.00
CA ALA A 439 28.52 -60.87 59.23
C ALA A 439 27.45 -61.21 58.16
N MET A 440 27.62 -62.35 57.47
CA MET A 440 26.64 -62.89 56.54
C MET A 440 25.74 -63.90 57.27
N LYS A 441 24.44 -63.88 56.98
CA LYS A 441 23.50 -64.88 57.51
C LYS A 441 23.63 -66.17 56.70
N LEU A 442 23.67 -67.31 57.38
CA LEU A 442 23.73 -68.65 56.76
C LEU A 442 22.62 -68.83 55.70
N SER A 443 21.39 -68.44 56.03
CA SER A 443 20.23 -68.57 55.14
C SER A 443 20.32 -67.76 53.85
N GLN A 444 21.07 -66.66 53.83
CA GLN A 444 21.30 -65.88 52.61
C GLN A 444 22.34 -66.53 51.71
N MET A 445 23.34 -67.18 52.31
CA MET A 445 24.36 -67.93 51.59
C MET A 445 23.78 -69.21 51.00
N GLU A 446 22.97 -69.94 51.76
CA GLU A 446 22.27 -71.14 51.30
C GLU A 446 21.40 -70.85 50.08
N LYS A 447 20.51 -69.84 50.17
CA LYS A 447 19.63 -69.47 49.04
C LYS A 447 20.38 -69.06 47.78
N HIS A 448 21.56 -68.43 47.92
CA HIS A 448 22.37 -68.06 46.76
C HIS A 448 23.04 -69.28 46.12
N LEU A 449 23.59 -70.19 46.93
CA LEU A 449 24.24 -71.40 46.42
C LEU A 449 23.25 -72.39 45.82
N ASP A 450 22.08 -72.51 46.43
CA ASP A 450 20.95 -73.30 45.93
C ASP A 450 20.43 -72.73 44.60
N GLY A 451 20.31 -71.40 44.48
CA GLY A 451 20.00 -70.73 43.22
C GLY A 451 21.08 -70.86 42.12
N LEU A 452 22.27 -71.35 42.46
CA LEU A 452 23.34 -71.72 41.53
C LEU A 452 23.43 -73.24 41.29
N GLY A 453 22.68 -74.05 42.05
CA GLY A 453 22.65 -75.52 41.93
C GLY A 453 23.70 -76.27 42.76
N PHE A 454 24.25 -75.68 43.82
CA PHE A 454 25.20 -76.35 44.72
C PHE A 454 24.52 -76.91 45.99
N ASP A 455 24.91 -78.11 46.41
CA ASP A 455 24.41 -78.76 47.64
C ASP A 455 24.98 -78.10 48.91
N THR A 456 24.10 -77.58 49.77
CA THR A 456 24.42 -76.77 50.95
C THR A 456 24.49 -77.55 52.27
N THR A 457 24.17 -78.84 52.26
CA THR A 457 24.08 -79.70 53.46
C THR A 457 25.36 -79.68 54.31
N LYS A 458 26.52 -79.86 53.67
CA LYS A 458 27.84 -79.88 54.34
C LYS A 458 28.24 -78.53 54.97
N ILE A 459 27.76 -77.41 54.42
CA ILE A 459 28.05 -76.05 54.91
C ILE A 459 27.18 -75.73 56.13
N ALA A 460 25.91 -76.14 56.10
CA ALA A 460 24.97 -75.96 57.20
C ALA A 460 25.41 -76.70 58.47
N GLU A 461 25.93 -77.93 58.33
CA GLU A 461 26.44 -78.72 59.45
C GLU A 461 27.63 -78.06 60.15
N ARG A 462 28.61 -77.57 59.38
CA ARG A 462 29.79 -76.85 59.89
C ARG A 462 29.44 -75.56 60.64
N ALA A 463 28.37 -74.86 60.23
CA ALA A 463 27.92 -73.64 60.89
C ALA A 463 27.14 -73.92 62.18
N ARG A 464 26.36 -75.01 62.22
CA ARG A 464 25.63 -75.45 63.43
C ARG A 464 26.59 -75.90 64.55
N SER A 465 27.75 -76.47 64.22
CA SER A 465 28.73 -76.91 65.22
C SER A 465 29.49 -75.76 65.93
N GLN A 466 29.44 -74.52 65.42
CA GLN A 466 30.13 -73.36 66.01
C GLN A 466 29.25 -72.49 66.94
N SER A 467 27.97 -72.85 67.16
CA SER A 467 27.08 -72.08 68.03
C SER A 467 27.36 -72.34 69.52
N ARG A 468 27.80 -71.31 70.27
CA ARG A 468 27.86 -71.34 71.74
C ARG A 468 26.45 -71.38 72.34
N GLY A 469 26.25 -72.21 73.37
CA GLY A 469 24.97 -72.51 74.00
C GLY A 469 24.31 -71.35 74.77
N ARG A 470 23.00 -71.53 75.02
CA ARG A 470 22.10 -70.67 75.80
C ARG A 470 22.70 -70.23 77.15
N PRO A 471 22.56 -68.96 77.57
CA PRO A 471 22.86 -68.57 78.95
C PRO A 471 21.82 -69.17 79.92
N ALA A 472 22.30 -69.80 80.99
CA ALA A 472 21.48 -70.20 82.13
C ALA A 472 21.06 -68.95 82.94
N THR A 473 19.80 -68.97 83.36
CA THR A 473 19.01 -67.89 83.95
C THR A 473 19.58 -67.26 85.23
N ARG A 474 19.52 -65.92 85.34
CA ARG A 474 19.00 -65.24 86.52
C ARG A 474 18.30 -63.94 86.13
N THR A 475 17.06 -63.86 86.56
CA THR A 475 16.00 -62.88 86.29
C THR A 475 16.18 -61.57 87.06
N ARG A 476 15.76 -60.46 86.44
CA ARG A 476 14.89 -59.46 87.10
C ARG A 476 14.20 -58.60 86.03
N PHE A 477 12.91 -58.84 85.79
CA PHE A 477 11.89 -57.82 85.49
C PHE A 477 10.50 -58.45 85.58
N GLU A 478 9.67 -57.87 86.45
CA GLU A 478 8.34 -58.28 86.94
C GLU A 478 7.26 -58.25 85.83
N SER A 479 6.44 -59.30 85.67
CA SER A 479 5.08 -59.54 86.27
C SER A 479 3.97 -58.78 85.51
N ALA A 480 2.78 -59.29 85.13
CA ALA A 480 2.11 -60.60 85.06
C ALA A 480 0.85 -60.37 84.16
N GLY A 481 0.52 -61.23 83.18
CA GLY A 481 -0.61 -62.20 83.21
C GLY A 481 -1.74 -61.82 82.21
N PRO A 482 -2.74 -62.67 81.89
CA PRO A 482 -2.78 -64.14 81.82
C PRO A 482 -3.31 -64.71 80.47
N ASP A 483 -2.89 -65.95 80.20
CA ASP A 483 -3.59 -67.06 79.54
C ASP A 483 -4.01 -67.10 78.04
N ALA A 484 -3.64 -68.27 77.51
CA ALA A 484 -4.43 -69.19 76.70
C ALA A 484 -4.51 -69.02 75.18
N MET A 485 -4.45 -70.20 74.56
CA MET A 485 -4.43 -70.49 73.14
C MET A 485 -5.74 -70.11 72.43
N GLU A 486 -5.60 -69.85 71.13
CA GLU A 486 -6.50 -70.19 70.01
C GLU A 486 -7.11 -69.07 69.14
N LEU A 487 -6.85 -69.30 67.84
CA LEU A 487 -7.65 -69.09 66.63
C LEU A 487 -7.78 -67.68 66.01
N ASP A 488 -7.61 -67.72 64.68
CA ASP A 488 -7.58 -66.62 63.73
C ASP A 488 -8.84 -65.77 63.79
N ASP A 489 -8.62 -64.49 64.04
CA ASP A 489 -9.61 -63.46 63.77
C ASP A 489 -8.87 -62.20 63.31
N ASN A 490 -9.40 -61.52 62.29
CA ASN A 490 -8.81 -60.38 61.54
C ASN A 490 -8.55 -59.10 62.38
N LYS A 491 -8.30 -59.23 63.68
CA LYS A 491 -7.93 -58.17 64.65
C LYS A 491 -6.42 -58.05 64.87
N THR A 492 -5.59 -58.93 64.32
CA THR A 492 -4.12 -58.89 64.51
C THR A 492 -3.45 -57.71 63.81
N ALA A 493 -3.99 -57.21 62.69
CA ALA A 493 -3.50 -55.98 62.06
C ALA A 493 -3.79 -54.74 62.93
N LEU A 494 -4.95 -54.71 63.60
CA LEU A 494 -5.36 -53.58 64.45
C LEU A 494 -4.62 -53.57 65.80
N LYS A 495 -4.31 -54.75 66.39
CA LYS A 495 -3.50 -54.86 67.61
C LYS A 495 -1.99 -54.74 67.38
N ARG A 496 -1.47 -55.10 66.19
CA ARG A 496 -0.05 -54.87 65.84
C ARG A 496 0.26 -53.39 65.55
N ALA A 497 -0.76 -52.60 65.21
CA ALA A 497 -0.67 -51.13 65.17
C ALA A 497 -0.61 -50.50 66.58
N MET A 498 -1.22 -51.14 67.60
CA MET A 498 -1.19 -50.64 68.98
C MET A 498 -0.04 -51.21 69.85
N SER A 499 0.54 -52.36 69.50
CA SER A 499 1.54 -53.04 70.35
C SER A 499 3.01 -52.76 69.99
N ARG A 500 3.30 -51.60 69.38
CA ARG A 500 4.66 -51.05 69.32
C ARG A 500 4.72 -49.73 70.08
N ALA A 501 4.73 -49.82 71.40
CA ALA A 501 5.37 -48.78 72.21
C ALA A 501 6.90 -48.94 72.08
N ARG A 502 7.47 -48.34 71.04
CA ARG A 502 8.80 -47.74 71.17
C ARG A 502 8.57 -46.24 71.34
N SER A 503 8.98 -45.74 72.51
CA SER A 503 9.41 -44.36 72.79
C SER A 503 8.59 -43.25 72.14
N GLN A 504 7.83 -42.52 72.97
CA GLN A 504 7.30 -41.17 72.74
C GLN A 504 7.95 -40.41 71.56
N SER A 505 7.49 -40.70 70.35
CA SER A 505 7.63 -39.81 69.22
C SER A 505 6.20 -39.50 68.82
N THR A 506 5.64 -38.48 69.47
CA THR A 506 4.36 -37.92 69.06
C THR A 506 4.49 -37.53 67.59
N ASN A 507 3.69 -38.15 66.71
CA ASN A 507 3.61 -37.68 65.34
C ASN A 507 2.82 -36.37 65.39
N ARG A 508 3.55 -35.26 65.54
CA ARG A 508 2.99 -33.91 65.74
C ARG A 508 1.90 -33.52 64.75
N ARG A 509 1.86 -34.15 63.56
CA ARG A 509 0.81 -33.92 62.55
C ARG A 509 -0.54 -34.54 62.91
N ASP A 510 -0.53 -35.70 63.57
CA ASP A 510 -1.73 -36.51 63.80
C ASP A 510 -2.22 -36.45 65.25
N ASP A 511 -1.36 -36.04 66.18
CA ASP A 511 -1.65 -36.04 67.63
C ASP A 511 -2.78 -35.08 68.04
N GLY A 512 -2.95 -33.99 67.29
CA GLY A 512 -4.01 -32.99 67.54
C GLY A 512 -5.33 -33.27 66.83
N VAL A 513 -5.41 -34.30 65.98
CA VAL A 513 -6.59 -34.59 65.15
C VAL A 513 -7.10 -35.99 65.46
N THR A 514 -8.17 -36.05 66.25
CA THR A 514 -8.68 -37.29 66.85
C THR A 514 -9.46 -38.18 65.89
N ASN A 515 -10.08 -37.61 64.85
CA ASN A 515 -10.92 -38.34 63.88
C ASN A 515 -10.25 -38.51 62.52
N GLU A 516 -10.41 -39.68 61.89
CA GLU A 516 -9.81 -40.00 60.58
C GLU A 516 -10.32 -39.09 59.44
N VAL A 517 -11.59 -38.72 59.45
CA VAL A 517 -12.17 -37.77 58.48
C VAL A 517 -11.53 -36.38 58.62
N ALA A 518 -11.25 -35.97 59.86
CA ALA A 518 -10.58 -34.70 60.12
C ALA A 518 -9.10 -34.74 59.69
N ARG A 519 -8.42 -35.89 59.83
CA ARG A 519 -7.06 -36.10 59.32
C ARG A 519 -7.00 -35.99 57.80
N ALA A 520 -7.91 -36.66 57.09
CA ALA A 520 -8.01 -36.56 55.64
C ALA A 520 -8.32 -35.13 55.16
N LYS A 521 -9.18 -34.41 55.89
CA LYS A 521 -9.48 -32.99 55.61
C LYS A 521 -8.27 -32.08 55.85
N ALA A 522 -7.50 -32.30 56.91
CA ALA A 522 -6.29 -31.55 57.21
C ALA A 522 -5.20 -31.78 56.14
N GLU A 523 -5.02 -33.02 55.69
CA GLU A 523 -4.09 -33.33 54.59
C GLU A 523 -4.51 -32.68 53.27
N ARG A 524 -5.81 -32.66 52.97
CA ARG A 524 -6.34 -31.97 51.79
C ARG A 524 -6.12 -30.46 51.87
N LEU A 525 -6.31 -29.84 53.03
CA LEU A 525 -6.04 -28.42 53.27
C LEU A 525 -4.54 -28.10 53.13
N GLN A 526 -3.65 -28.97 53.60
CA GLN A 526 -2.20 -28.84 53.42
C GLN A 526 -1.80 -28.89 51.94
N LYS A 527 -2.35 -29.84 51.16
CA LYS A 527 -2.12 -29.91 49.72
C LYS A 527 -2.65 -28.68 48.98
N LEU A 528 -3.78 -28.13 49.45
CA LEU A 528 -4.38 -26.92 48.87
C LEU A 528 -3.55 -25.66 49.16
N SER A 529 -3.00 -25.52 50.38
CA SER A 529 -2.13 -24.39 50.73
C SER A 529 -0.79 -24.42 49.98
N GLN A 530 -0.27 -25.60 49.67
CA GLN A 530 0.96 -25.77 48.88
C GLN A 530 0.80 -25.39 47.39
N LYS A 531 -0.42 -25.30 46.85
CA LYS A 531 -0.63 -24.93 45.43
C LYS A 531 0.01 -23.60 45.04
N LYS A 532 -0.04 -22.57 45.90
CA LYS A 532 0.56 -21.25 45.61
C LYS A 532 2.08 -21.33 45.48
N MET A 533 2.70 -22.13 46.33
CA MET A 533 4.15 -22.37 46.34
C MET A 533 4.59 -23.17 45.11
N ASN A 534 3.85 -24.23 44.77
CA ASN A 534 4.10 -25.06 43.59
C ASN A 534 3.91 -24.27 42.29
N ARG A 535 2.92 -23.37 42.23
CA ARG A 535 2.73 -22.46 41.08
C ARG A 535 3.93 -21.54 40.86
N MET A 536 4.63 -21.16 41.93
CA MET A 536 5.86 -20.37 41.87
C MET A 536 7.13 -21.25 41.76
N ALA A 537 6.97 -22.56 41.50
CA ALA A 537 8.03 -23.55 41.34
C ALA A 537 9.08 -23.57 42.47
N ARG A 538 8.66 -23.33 43.72
CA ARG A 538 9.55 -23.41 44.88
C ARG A 538 9.88 -24.86 45.23
N GLN A 539 11.10 -25.11 45.70
CA GLN A 539 11.55 -26.46 46.05
C GLN A 539 10.90 -27.02 47.32
N GLY A 540 10.30 -26.16 48.14
CA GLY A 540 9.55 -26.51 49.35
C GLY A 540 9.24 -25.29 50.21
N GLU A 541 8.63 -25.50 51.38
CA GLU A 541 8.21 -24.40 52.27
C GLU A 541 9.39 -23.58 52.83
N ALA A 542 10.57 -24.19 52.86
CA ALA A 542 11.82 -23.55 53.29
C ALA A 542 12.46 -22.68 52.21
N ASP A 543 12.11 -22.88 50.93
CA ASP A 543 12.66 -22.11 49.80
C ASP A 543 11.95 -20.75 49.67
N ARG A 544 12.49 -19.78 50.41
CA ARG A 544 12.06 -18.39 50.40
C ARG A 544 13.09 -17.49 49.71
N HIS A 545 13.86 -18.02 48.76
CA HIS A 545 14.88 -17.24 48.06
C HIS A 545 14.23 -16.07 47.30
N THR A 546 14.61 -14.85 47.63
CA THR A 546 14.16 -13.64 46.94
C THR A 546 15.25 -13.21 45.95
N THR A 547 14.91 -13.20 44.67
CA THR A 547 15.80 -12.66 43.64
C THR A 547 15.81 -11.14 43.74
N GLY A 548 16.99 -10.52 43.62
CA GLY A 548 17.07 -9.07 43.48
C GLY A 548 16.32 -8.62 42.22
N SER A 549 15.46 -7.61 42.35
CA SER A 549 14.69 -7.07 41.21
C SER A 549 15.60 -6.48 40.14
N LEU A 550 16.66 -5.80 40.56
CA LEU A 550 17.74 -5.31 39.72
C LEU A 550 19.08 -5.57 40.42
N THR A 551 19.97 -6.33 39.80
CA THR A 551 21.28 -6.63 40.37
C THR A 551 22.25 -5.50 40.07
N LYS A 552 22.75 -4.85 41.13
CA LYS A 552 23.56 -3.62 41.07
C LYS A 552 24.70 -3.65 40.03
N HIS A 553 25.47 -4.73 39.96
CA HIS A 553 26.61 -4.84 39.03
C HIS A 553 26.22 -4.90 37.55
N LEU A 554 24.93 -5.12 37.21
CA LEU A 554 24.44 -5.09 35.83
C LEU A 554 23.91 -3.72 35.41
N VAL A 555 23.32 -2.98 36.34
CA VAL A 555 22.62 -1.71 36.06
C VAL A 555 23.37 -0.46 36.52
N VAL A 556 24.32 -0.61 37.44
CA VAL A 556 25.09 0.52 37.98
C VAL A 556 26.52 0.44 37.49
N GLY A 557 26.97 1.52 36.85
CA GLY A 557 28.30 1.65 36.28
C GLY A 557 28.26 1.86 34.76
N LYS A 558 29.32 2.45 34.21
CA LYS A 558 29.55 2.54 32.76
C LYS A 558 30.92 1.94 32.49
N ARG A 559 31.03 1.11 31.43
CA ARG A 559 32.33 0.55 31.03
C ARG A 559 33.19 1.68 30.46
N GLY A 560 34.20 2.09 31.21
CA GLY A 560 35.22 3.03 30.75
C GLY A 560 36.31 2.33 29.92
N MET A 561 37.26 3.11 29.40
CA MET A 561 38.47 2.56 28.79
C MET A 561 39.41 2.04 29.90
N GLY A 562 39.65 0.72 29.93
CA GLY A 562 40.49 0.08 30.95
C GLY A 562 40.04 -1.36 31.25
N LYS A 563 40.42 -1.88 32.44
CA LYS A 563 39.91 -3.17 32.93
C LYS A 563 38.41 -3.11 33.13
N THR A 564 37.72 -4.17 32.74
CA THR A 564 36.26 -4.22 32.78
C THR A 564 35.79 -5.35 33.69
N ASP A 565 34.64 -5.17 34.33
CA ASP A 565 34.13 -6.06 35.38
C ASP A 565 33.59 -7.41 34.88
N ARG A 566 33.44 -7.58 33.57
CA ARG A 566 33.03 -8.84 32.93
C ARG A 566 33.85 -9.09 31.67
N ARG A 567 34.16 -10.34 31.40
CA ARG A 567 34.98 -10.73 30.24
C ARG A 567 34.34 -10.30 28.92
#